data_AF-A0A959V038-F1
#
_entry.id   AF-A0A959V038-F1
#
_cell.length_a   1.000
_cell.length_b   1.000
_cell.length_c   1.000
_cell.angle_alpha   90.00
_cell.angle_beta   90.00
_cell.angle_gamma   90.00
#
_symmetry.space_group_name_H-M   'P 1'
#
loop_
_entity.id
_entity.type
_entity.pdbx_description
1 polymer ?
#
loop_
_entity_poly.entity_id
_entity_poly.type
_entity_poly.pdbx_seq_one_letter_code
_entity_poly.pdbx_strand_id
1 'polypeptide(L)'
;YLPHVSITDAPRFSWRGLLLDVCRHFMPREVVLRELDGLELVKMNVLHLHLTEDQGFRIESKAFPELHELGSEGQYLSQEDIRVILREADLRGIRVIPEFDLPGHATSWFVSHPELASAPGPYQVETRFGVFDPTFDPTKEETYAFLDAFLGEMAALFPDSYLHIGGDENNGKQWDANPAIRAFMQEQGIADNHALQALFNQRLHAILKKHGKRMIGWDEIGEGELPDDITIQSWRGK
;
A
#
# COMPACT_ATOMS: atom_id res chain seq x y z
N TYR A 1 43.05 16.62 -10.62
CA TYR A 1 42.79 17.80 -11.46
C TYR A 1 41.29 17.87 -11.68
N LEU A 2 40.63 18.94 -11.27
CA LEU A 2 39.22 19.21 -11.58
C LEU A 2 39.20 20.38 -12.58
N PRO A 3 38.52 20.28 -13.74
CA PRO A 3 38.47 21.36 -14.71
C PRO A 3 37.69 22.56 -14.16
N HIS A 4 38.07 23.77 -14.58
CA HIS A 4 37.27 24.96 -14.29
C HIS A 4 35.99 24.93 -15.12
N VAL A 5 34.85 24.66 -14.47
CA VAL A 5 33.53 24.59 -15.09
C VAL A 5 32.50 25.29 -14.21
N SER A 6 31.46 25.84 -14.83
CA SER A 6 30.28 26.38 -14.15
C SER A 6 29.07 25.52 -14.50
N ILE A 7 28.30 25.10 -13.49
CA ILE A 7 27.11 24.25 -13.65
C ILE A 7 25.92 24.93 -12.97
N THR A 8 24.78 24.97 -13.67
CA THR A 8 23.49 25.35 -13.11
C THR A 8 22.54 24.18 -13.39
N ASP A 9 21.98 23.59 -12.33
CA ASP A 9 21.20 22.35 -12.42
C ASP A 9 19.95 22.44 -11.54
N ALA A 10 18.86 21.83 -12.00
CA ALA A 10 17.59 21.74 -11.29
C ALA A 10 16.75 20.57 -11.86
N PRO A 11 15.98 19.85 -11.02
CA PRO A 11 15.15 18.75 -11.51
C PRO A 11 13.95 19.27 -12.31
N ARG A 12 13.66 18.64 -13.46
CA ARG A 12 12.43 18.90 -14.23
C ARG A 12 11.17 18.46 -13.48
N PHE A 13 11.25 17.34 -12.76
CA PHE A 13 10.15 16.76 -12.01
C PHE A 13 10.50 16.66 -10.53
N SER A 14 9.55 17.06 -9.67
CA SER A 14 9.71 17.03 -8.21
C SER A 14 9.68 15.61 -7.64
N TRP A 15 8.99 14.68 -8.30
CA TRP A 15 8.94 13.27 -7.93
C TRP A 15 9.85 12.44 -8.85
N ARG A 16 10.90 11.85 -8.28
CA ARG A 16 11.85 10.97 -8.98
C ARG A 16 12.03 9.72 -8.14
N GLY A 17 11.17 8.74 -8.37
CA GLY A 17 10.96 7.64 -7.42
C GLY A 17 11.29 6.25 -7.96
N LEU A 18 11.63 5.36 -7.03
CA LEU A 18 11.75 3.92 -7.24
C LEU A 18 10.74 3.22 -6.32
N LEU A 19 9.98 2.27 -6.87
CA LEU A 19 9.21 1.32 -6.08
C LEU A 19 10.10 0.11 -5.75
N LEU A 20 10.19 -0.23 -4.47
CA LEU A 20 10.85 -1.44 -3.98
C LEU A 20 9.81 -2.40 -3.39
N ASP A 21 9.61 -3.53 -4.07
CA ASP A 21 8.77 -4.63 -3.62
C ASP A 21 9.57 -5.53 -2.67
N VAL A 22 9.18 -5.53 -1.40
CA VAL A 22 9.76 -6.41 -0.38
C VAL A 22 8.83 -7.56 -0.02
N CYS A 23 7.68 -7.68 -0.67
CA CYS A 23 6.64 -8.67 -0.41
C CYS A 23 6.90 -9.97 -1.13
N ARG A 24 7.10 -9.91 -2.45
CA ARG A 24 7.31 -11.08 -3.30
C ARG A 24 8.60 -11.81 -2.92
N HIS A 25 9.66 -11.06 -2.66
CA HIS A 25 10.90 -11.53 -2.06
C HIS A 25 11.34 -10.57 -0.98
N PHE A 26 11.49 -11.06 0.24
CA PHE A 26 11.90 -10.20 1.35
C PHE A 26 13.29 -9.62 1.14
N MET A 27 13.39 -8.30 1.29
CA MET A 27 14.65 -7.59 1.33
C MET A 27 14.90 -7.08 2.75
N PRO A 28 15.96 -7.54 3.44
CA PRO A 28 16.26 -7.06 4.78
C PRO A 28 16.65 -5.58 4.75
N ARG A 29 16.59 -4.93 5.92
CA ARG A 29 16.90 -3.51 6.10
C ARG A 29 18.19 -3.10 5.38
N GLU A 30 19.25 -3.89 5.47
CA GLU A 30 20.55 -3.58 4.87
C GLU A 30 20.49 -3.46 3.34
N VAL A 31 19.60 -4.22 2.68
CA VAL A 31 19.36 -4.08 1.24
C VAL A 31 18.64 -2.77 0.96
N VAL A 32 17.60 -2.43 1.72
CA VAL A 32 16.87 -1.15 1.57
C VAL A 32 17.81 0.04 1.75
N LEU A 33 18.69 0.01 2.74
CA LEU A 33 19.70 1.05 2.97
C LEU A 33 20.66 1.20 1.79
N ARG A 34 21.09 0.09 1.17
CA ARG A 34 21.92 0.13 -0.04
C ARG A 34 21.18 0.73 -1.24
N GLU A 35 19.87 0.47 -1.37
CA GLU A 35 19.08 1.08 -2.43
C GLU A 35 18.98 2.61 -2.24
N LEU A 36 18.93 3.12 -1.00
CA LEU A 36 18.99 4.56 -0.75
C LEU A 36 20.29 5.21 -1.25
N ASP A 37 21.43 4.54 -1.09
CA ASP A 37 22.71 5.01 -1.67
C ASP A 37 22.64 5.08 -3.20
N GLY A 38 21.99 4.09 -3.82
CA GLY A 38 21.73 4.07 -5.25
C GLY A 38 20.88 5.25 -5.72
N LEU A 39 19.78 5.55 -5.01
CA LEU A 39 18.89 6.67 -5.32
C LEU A 39 19.61 8.02 -5.20
N GLU A 40 20.38 8.23 -4.14
CA GLU A 40 21.16 9.45 -3.92
C GLU A 40 22.14 9.70 -5.08
N LEU A 41 22.88 8.67 -5.49
CA LEU A 41 23.88 8.75 -6.56
C LEU A 41 23.29 9.29 -7.87
N VAL A 42 22.03 8.98 -8.16
CA VAL A 42 21.31 9.40 -9.38
C VAL A 42 20.31 10.52 -9.13
N LYS A 43 20.37 11.20 -7.97
CA LYS A 43 19.50 12.32 -7.56
C LYS A 43 18.00 11.97 -7.52
N MET A 44 17.64 10.69 -7.33
CA MET A 44 16.26 10.31 -7.03
C MET A 44 15.93 10.67 -5.58
N ASN A 45 14.65 10.96 -5.30
CA ASN A 45 14.23 11.55 -4.02
C ASN A 45 12.97 10.92 -3.43
N VAL A 46 12.49 9.82 -4.00
CA VAL A 46 11.36 9.06 -3.45
C VAL A 46 11.70 7.57 -3.47
N LEU A 47 11.61 6.94 -2.31
CA LEU A 47 11.50 5.49 -2.18
C LEU A 47 10.03 5.18 -1.90
N HIS A 48 9.37 4.55 -2.85
CA HIS A 48 8.05 3.95 -2.68
C HIS A 48 8.29 2.52 -2.17
N LEU A 49 7.88 2.21 -0.95
CA LEU A 49 8.12 0.92 -0.32
C LEU A 49 6.82 0.10 -0.26
N HIS A 50 6.74 -0.95 -1.08
CA HIS A 50 5.59 -1.85 -1.16
C HIS A 50 5.69 -2.93 -0.09
N LEU A 51 4.83 -2.82 0.95
CA LEU A 51 5.02 -3.49 2.24
C LEU A 51 4.02 -4.61 2.54
N THR A 52 2.92 -4.68 1.80
CA THR A 52 1.94 -5.77 1.96
C THR A 52 1.44 -6.25 0.61
N GLU A 53 1.38 -7.56 0.43
CA GLU A 53 0.86 -8.21 -0.78
C GLU A 53 0.36 -9.63 -0.40
N ASP A 54 -0.28 -10.36 -1.30
CA ASP A 54 -0.64 -11.78 -1.16
C ASP A 54 0.48 -12.70 -0.63
N GLN A 55 1.72 -12.53 -1.09
CA GLN A 55 2.84 -13.40 -0.68
C GLN A 55 3.54 -12.94 0.61
N GLY A 56 3.17 -11.79 1.18
CA GLY A 56 3.80 -11.37 2.43
C GLY A 56 3.33 -10.04 3.01
N PHE A 57 3.20 -10.05 4.34
CA PHE A 57 3.00 -8.86 5.17
C PHE A 57 4.33 -8.46 5.82
N ARG A 58 4.98 -7.40 5.34
CA ARG A 58 6.43 -7.18 5.55
C ARG A 58 6.78 -6.08 6.54
N ILE A 59 5.84 -5.64 7.36
CA ILE A 59 6.06 -4.62 8.38
C ILE A 59 5.46 -5.03 9.73
N GLU A 60 6.15 -4.69 10.81
CA GLU A 60 5.63 -4.86 12.17
C GLU A 60 4.46 -3.91 12.45
N SER A 61 3.33 -4.50 12.84
CA SER A 61 2.19 -3.80 13.45
C SER A 61 2.18 -4.11 14.95
N LYS A 62 2.15 -3.08 15.79
CA LYS A 62 2.03 -3.23 17.24
C LYS A 62 0.58 -3.35 17.66
N ALA A 63 -0.35 -2.73 16.91
CA ALA A 63 -1.78 -2.87 17.16
C ALA A 63 -2.29 -4.27 16.79
N PHE A 64 -1.71 -4.88 15.75
CA PHE A 64 -2.11 -6.18 15.20
C PHE A 64 -0.89 -7.06 14.91
N PRO A 65 -0.20 -7.59 15.93
CA PRO A 65 1.01 -8.39 15.74
C PRO A 65 0.82 -9.61 14.83
N GLU A 66 -0.36 -10.22 14.87
CA GLU A 66 -0.69 -11.42 14.11
C GLU A 66 -0.56 -11.23 12.59
N LEU A 67 -0.68 -9.99 12.08
CA LEU A 67 -0.48 -9.67 10.67
C LEU A 67 0.90 -10.10 10.17
N HIS A 68 1.95 -9.73 10.90
CA HIS A 68 3.32 -10.06 10.52
C HIS A 68 3.78 -11.39 11.12
N GLU A 69 3.31 -11.77 12.31
CA GLU A 69 3.65 -13.07 12.90
C GLU A 69 3.18 -14.26 12.04
N LEU A 70 2.01 -14.13 11.39
CA LEU A 70 1.44 -15.20 10.56
C LEU A 70 1.55 -14.93 9.05
N GLY A 71 1.48 -13.66 8.63
CA GLY A 71 1.47 -13.28 7.22
C GLY A 71 2.85 -13.04 6.59
N SER A 72 3.95 -13.17 7.35
CA SER A 72 5.30 -12.84 6.86
C SER A 72 6.26 -14.02 6.78
N GLU A 73 5.89 -15.20 7.28
CA GLU A 73 6.79 -16.35 7.44
C GLU A 73 8.09 -16.00 8.22
N GLY A 74 7.99 -15.08 9.18
CA GLY A 74 9.13 -14.58 9.97
C GLY A 74 10.03 -13.58 9.25
N GLN A 75 9.70 -13.20 8.01
CA GLN A 75 10.41 -12.20 7.21
C GLN A 75 9.64 -10.87 7.14
N TYR A 76 9.97 -9.92 8.01
CA TYR A 76 9.37 -8.59 8.07
C TYR A 76 10.38 -7.55 8.56
N LEU A 77 10.08 -6.27 8.33
CA LEU A 77 10.80 -5.13 8.90
C LEU A 77 10.15 -4.72 10.22
N SER A 78 10.91 -4.68 11.31
CA SER A 78 10.41 -4.11 12.56
C SER A 78 10.17 -2.61 12.40
N GLN A 79 9.35 -1.99 13.26
CA GLN A 79 9.21 -0.53 13.22
C GLN A 79 10.54 0.18 13.53
N GLU A 80 11.46 -0.47 14.23
CA GLU A 80 12.79 0.08 14.44
C GLU A 80 13.61 0.05 13.15
N ASP A 81 13.52 -1.02 12.36
CA ASP A 81 14.13 -1.06 11.03
C ASP A 81 13.57 0.04 10.14
N ILE A 82 12.26 0.25 10.17
CA ILE A 82 11.60 1.35 9.46
C ILE A 82 12.12 2.70 9.94
N ARG A 83 12.25 2.95 11.25
CA ARG A 83 12.81 4.22 11.77
C ARG A 83 14.24 4.44 11.30
N VAL A 84 15.07 3.40 11.22
CA VAL A 84 16.43 3.49 10.67
C VAL A 84 16.37 3.83 9.18
N ILE A 85 15.54 3.16 8.38
CA ILE A 85 15.36 3.46 6.95
C ILE A 85 14.91 4.91 6.75
N LEU A 86 13.91 5.37 7.51
CA LEU A 86 13.39 6.73 7.44
C LEU A 86 14.47 7.77 7.75
N ARG A 87 15.26 7.54 8.81
CA ARG A 87 16.36 8.43 9.17
C ARG A 87 17.43 8.49 8.08
N GLU A 88 17.85 7.34 7.55
CA GLU A 88 18.88 7.27 6.52
C GLU A 88 18.42 7.86 5.19
N ALA A 89 17.13 7.73 4.87
CA ALA A 89 16.52 8.36 3.71
C ALA A 89 16.49 9.89 3.85
N ASP A 90 16.11 10.41 5.03
CA ASP A 90 16.11 11.86 5.31
C ASP A 90 17.49 12.49 5.17
N LEU A 91 18.54 11.82 5.67
CA LEU A 91 19.94 12.26 5.50
C LEU A 91 20.38 12.39 4.03
N ARG A 92 19.72 11.66 3.12
CA ARG A 92 19.97 11.66 1.66
C ARG A 92 18.96 12.52 0.89
N GLY A 93 18.04 13.21 1.58
CA GLY A 93 16.97 13.97 0.95
C GLY A 93 15.95 13.10 0.19
N ILE A 94 15.80 11.84 0.62
CA ILE A 94 14.86 10.87 0.03
C ILE A 94 13.63 10.76 0.93
N ARG A 95 12.46 10.94 0.33
CA ARG A 95 11.16 10.70 0.95
C ARG A 95 10.85 9.21 0.90
N VAL A 96 10.29 8.65 1.96
CA VAL A 96 9.82 7.26 1.98
C VAL A 96 8.30 7.26 2.05
N ILE A 97 7.67 6.63 1.06
CA ILE A 97 6.21 6.54 0.94
C ILE A 97 5.84 5.07 1.09
N PRO A 98 5.12 4.69 2.17
CA PRO A 98 4.70 3.32 2.35
C PRO A 98 3.50 3.00 1.46
N GLU A 99 3.41 1.74 1.03
CA GLU A 99 2.25 1.16 0.38
C GLU A 99 1.71 -0.03 1.15
N PHE A 100 0.39 0.02 1.36
CA PHE A 100 -0.42 -1.07 1.88
C PHE A 100 -1.52 -1.35 0.86
N ASP A 101 -1.36 -2.38 0.06
CA ASP A 101 -2.24 -2.64 -1.08
C ASP A 101 -3.61 -3.17 -0.65
N LEU A 102 -4.66 -2.47 -1.08
CA LEU A 102 -6.05 -2.66 -0.67
C LEU A 102 -7.00 -2.23 -1.81
N PRO A 103 -8.14 -2.90 -2.02
CA PRO A 103 -8.65 -4.05 -1.28
C PRO A 103 -8.14 -5.41 -1.79
N GLY A 104 -7.54 -5.44 -2.99
CA GLY A 104 -6.86 -6.61 -3.55
C GLY A 104 -5.49 -6.84 -2.91
N HIS A 105 -4.72 -7.80 -3.46
CA HIS A 105 -3.36 -8.10 -2.98
C HIS A 105 -3.25 -8.31 -1.46
N ALA A 106 -4.30 -8.89 -0.88
CA ALA A 106 -4.52 -8.87 0.57
C ALA A 106 -4.43 -10.26 1.21
N THR A 107 -4.04 -11.32 0.49
CA THR A 107 -4.08 -12.69 1.03
C THR A 107 -3.27 -12.84 2.33
N SER A 108 -2.11 -12.19 2.45
CA SER A 108 -1.28 -12.22 3.67
C SER A 108 -1.97 -11.62 4.90
N TRP A 109 -2.90 -10.67 4.72
CA TRP A 109 -3.69 -10.09 5.81
C TRP A 109 -4.68 -11.13 6.37
N PHE A 110 -5.32 -11.87 5.47
CA PHE A 110 -6.39 -12.80 5.83
C PHE A 110 -5.90 -14.10 6.47
N VAL A 111 -4.58 -14.35 6.47
CA VAL A 111 -4.00 -15.46 7.23
C VAL A 111 -4.28 -15.29 8.73
N SER A 112 -4.22 -14.06 9.23
CA SER A 112 -4.50 -13.75 10.64
C SER A 112 -5.92 -13.23 10.87
N HIS A 113 -6.49 -12.51 9.89
CA HIS A 113 -7.79 -11.86 9.98
C HIS A 113 -8.75 -12.29 8.86
N PRO A 114 -9.11 -13.60 8.76
CA PRO A 114 -9.96 -14.11 7.68
C PRO A 114 -11.36 -13.50 7.66
N GLU A 115 -11.84 -12.96 8.79
CA GLU A 115 -13.15 -12.30 8.91
C GLU A 115 -13.27 -11.01 8.08
N LEU A 116 -12.13 -10.38 7.74
CA LEU A 116 -12.07 -9.17 6.93
C LEU A 116 -12.20 -9.46 5.43
N ALA A 117 -12.05 -10.72 5.01
CA ALA A 117 -12.11 -11.12 3.61
C ALA A 117 -13.54 -11.25 3.07
N SER A 118 -13.65 -11.19 1.74
CA SER A 118 -14.90 -11.35 1.00
C SER A 118 -15.35 -12.80 0.84
N ALA A 119 -14.52 -13.78 1.23
CA ALA A 119 -14.85 -15.20 1.23
C ALA A 119 -14.39 -15.86 2.54
N PRO A 120 -14.91 -17.05 2.91
CA PRO A 120 -14.39 -17.80 4.05
C PRO A 120 -12.98 -18.32 3.77
N GLY A 121 -12.14 -18.32 4.81
CA GLY A 121 -10.84 -18.99 4.80
C GLY A 121 -10.95 -20.53 4.93
N PRO A 122 -9.86 -21.21 5.33
CA PRO A 122 -8.58 -20.67 5.79
C PRO A 122 -7.74 -20.07 4.66
N TYR A 123 -6.90 -19.11 5.00
CA TYR A 123 -5.94 -18.49 4.09
C TYR A 123 -4.51 -18.93 4.44
N GLN A 124 -3.65 -18.95 3.42
CA GLN A 124 -2.22 -19.13 3.53
C GLN A 124 -1.57 -18.08 2.63
N VAL A 125 -0.36 -17.63 2.98
CA VAL A 125 0.40 -16.75 2.10
C VAL A 125 0.56 -17.39 0.72
N GLU A 126 0.42 -16.59 -0.33
CA GLU A 126 0.55 -17.11 -1.67
C GLU A 126 2.00 -17.46 -1.99
N THR A 127 2.20 -18.54 -2.75
CA THR A 127 3.54 -19.05 -3.12
C THR A 127 3.83 -18.93 -4.60
N ARG A 128 2.89 -18.34 -5.35
CA ARG A 128 2.95 -18.14 -6.80
C ARG A 128 2.79 -16.65 -7.09
N PHE A 129 3.22 -16.25 -8.29
CA PHE A 129 2.96 -14.91 -8.81
C PHE A 129 1.64 -14.89 -9.57
N GLY A 130 0.99 -13.73 -9.59
CA GLY A 130 -0.21 -13.46 -10.39
C GLY A 130 -1.22 -12.63 -9.64
N VAL A 131 -2.42 -12.53 -10.22
CA VAL A 131 -3.58 -11.87 -9.62
C VAL A 131 -4.41 -12.91 -8.88
N PHE A 132 -4.66 -12.68 -7.60
CA PHE A 132 -5.42 -13.58 -6.75
C PHE A 132 -6.84 -13.05 -6.48
N ASP A 133 -7.71 -13.97 -6.09
CA ASP A 133 -9.13 -13.69 -5.83
C ASP A 133 -9.42 -13.08 -4.42
N PRO A 134 -8.63 -13.34 -3.36
CA PRO A 134 -8.87 -12.75 -2.04
C PRO A 134 -8.84 -11.22 -2.05
N THR A 135 -9.91 -10.63 -1.53
CA THR A 135 -10.08 -9.17 -1.44
C THR A 135 -10.88 -8.82 -0.18
N PHE A 136 -10.60 -7.65 0.39
CA PHE A 136 -11.31 -7.15 1.58
C PHE A 136 -12.81 -7.07 1.32
N ASP A 137 -13.62 -7.33 2.35
CA ASP A 137 -15.07 -7.13 2.29
C ASP A 137 -15.40 -5.64 2.56
N PRO A 138 -15.78 -4.87 1.54
CA PRO A 138 -16.02 -3.44 1.67
C PRO A 138 -17.38 -3.13 2.31
N THR A 139 -18.19 -4.15 2.62
CA THR A 139 -19.56 -3.99 3.13
C THR A 139 -19.65 -4.07 4.65
N LYS A 140 -18.57 -4.50 5.30
CA LYS A 140 -18.47 -4.62 6.76
C LYS A 140 -17.87 -3.34 7.35
N GLU A 141 -18.53 -2.80 8.38
CA GLU A 141 -18.00 -1.63 9.11
C GLU A 141 -16.73 -1.99 9.90
N GLU A 142 -16.62 -3.24 10.33
CA GLU A 142 -15.45 -3.78 11.03
C GLU A 142 -14.18 -3.69 10.17
N THR A 143 -14.30 -3.86 8.85
CA THR A 143 -13.19 -3.65 7.90
C THR A 143 -12.61 -2.25 8.03
N TYR A 144 -13.45 -1.23 8.06
CA TYR A 144 -13.00 0.16 8.14
C TYR A 144 -12.51 0.53 9.53
N ALA A 145 -13.10 -0.01 10.59
CA ALA A 145 -12.60 0.19 11.95
C ALA A 145 -11.19 -0.41 12.13
N PHE A 146 -10.95 -1.60 11.57
CA PHE A 146 -9.65 -2.24 11.53
C PHE A 146 -8.64 -1.41 10.74
N LEU A 147 -8.99 -1.02 9.50
CA LEU A 147 -8.11 -0.23 8.63
C LEU A 147 -7.84 1.16 9.21
N ASP A 148 -8.78 1.80 9.91
CA ASP A 148 -8.57 3.07 10.61
C ASP A 148 -7.51 2.95 11.72
N ALA A 149 -7.57 1.88 12.52
CA ALA A 149 -6.58 1.61 13.55
C ALA A 149 -5.20 1.31 12.96
N PHE A 150 -5.14 0.42 11.96
CA PHE A 150 -3.88 0.03 11.32
C PHE A 150 -3.23 1.20 10.56
N LEU A 151 -3.98 1.87 9.68
CA LEU A 151 -3.48 3.00 8.91
C LEU A 151 -3.14 4.19 9.81
N GLY A 152 -3.82 4.36 10.96
CA GLY A 152 -3.44 5.34 11.97
C GLY A 152 -2.06 5.08 12.58
N GLU A 153 -1.76 3.81 12.89
CA GLU A 153 -0.43 3.40 13.36
C GLU A 153 0.65 3.67 12.29
N MET A 154 0.40 3.25 11.06
CA MET A 154 1.34 3.45 9.95
C MET A 154 1.50 4.93 9.61
N ALA A 155 0.43 5.72 9.64
CA ALA A 155 0.48 7.16 9.42
C ALA A 155 1.33 7.88 10.48
N ALA A 156 1.33 7.41 11.72
CA ALA A 156 2.19 7.94 12.78
C ALA A 156 3.67 7.52 12.61
N LEU A 157 3.93 6.34 12.05
CA LEU A 157 5.29 5.83 11.82
C LEU A 157 5.98 6.54 10.65
N PHE A 158 5.27 6.74 9.53
CA PHE A 158 5.83 7.34 8.32
C PHE A 158 5.55 8.85 8.28
N PRO A 159 6.57 9.73 8.28
CA PRO A 159 6.37 11.18 8.36
C PRO A 159 5.90 11.83 7.05
N ASP A 160 6.07 11.17 5.90
CA ASP A 160 5.65 11.74 4.62
C ASP A 160 4.14 12.02 4.58
N SER A 161 3.72 13.04 3.84
CA SER A 161 2.30 13.37 3.72
C SER A 161 1.53 12.34 2.90
N TYR A 162 2.18 11.53 2.07
CA TYR A 162 1.54 10.52 1.25
C TYR A 162 1.57 9.14 1.91
N LEU A 163 0.50 8.38 1.69
CA LEU A 163 0.43 6.94 1.95
C LEU A 163 -0.28 6.30 0.75
N HIS A 164 0.33 5.25 0.20
CA HIS A 164 -0.19 4.54 -0.96
C HIS A 164 -1.11 3.40 -0.50
N ILE A 165 -2.32 3.35 -1.07
CA ILE A 165 -3.31 2.31 -0.74
C ILE A 165 -3.33 1.16 -1.75
N GLY A 166 -2.45 1.21 -2.75
CA GLY A 166 -2.46 0.31 -3.90
C GLY A 166 -3.74 0.49 -4.71
N GLY A 167 -4.56 -0.55 -4.76
CA GLY A 167 -5.88 -0.54 -5.39
C GLY A 167 -5.91 -1.11 -6.80
N ASP A 168 -4.85 -1.78 -7.21
CA ASP A 168 -4.74 -2.48 -8.49
C ASP A 168 -5.34 -3.90 -8.42
N GLU A 169 -5.56 -4.45 -9.62
CA GLU A 169 -5.83 -5.86 -9.92
C GLU A 169 -6.92 -6.59 -9.10
N ASN A 170 -7.81 -5.89 -8.41
CA ASN A 170 -9.00 -6.50 -7.82
C ASN A 170 -9.94 -7.03 -8.91
N ASN A 171 -9.90 -8.35 -9.11
CA ASN A 171 -10.64 -9.01 -10.19
C ASN A 171 -12.16 -9.17 -9.92
N GLY A 172 -12.63 -8.82 -8.72
CA GLY A 172 -14.05 -8.80 -8.35
C GLY A 172 -14.71 -10.17 -8.14
N LYS A 173 -14.02 -11.30 -8.37
CA LYS A 173 -14.65 -12.63 -8.32
C LYS A 173 -15.24 -12.98 -6.95
N GLN A 174 -14.56 -12.64 -5.85
CA GLN A 174 -15.10 -12.90 -4.51
C GLN A 174 -16.25 -11.96 -4.15
N TRP A 175 -16.23 -10.71 -4.61
CA TRP A 175 -17.37 -9.81 -4.47
C TRP A 175 -18.58 -10.33 -5.24
N ASP A 176 -18.37 -10.83 -6.46
CA ASP A 176 -19.42 -11.41 -7.29
C ASP A 176 -20.02 -12.69 -6.68
N ALA A 177 -19.18 -13.51 -6.05
CA ALA A 177 -19.57 -14.77 -5.43
C ALA A 177 -20.21 -14.61 -4.04
N ASN A 178 -20.05 -13.47 -3.37
CA ASN A 178 -20.53 -13.25 -2.00
C ASN A 178 -21.97 -12.69 -1.99
N PRO A 179 -22.98 -13.46 -1.53
CA PRO A 179 -24.37 -13.02 -1.54
C PRO A 179 -24.66 -11.76 -0.70
N ALA A 180 -23.92 -11.56 0.40
CA ALA A 180 -24.07 -10.38 1.25
C ALA A 180 -23.58 -9.11 0.52
N ILE A 181 -22.44 -9.22 -0.19
CA ILE A 181 -21.90 -8.11 -1.00
C ILE A 181 -22.87 -7.79 -2.15
N ARG A 182 -23.38 -8.80 -2.85
CA ARG A 182 -24.37 -8.60 -3.91
C ARG A 182 -25.65 -7.94 -3.40
N ALA A 183 -26.13 -8.33 -2.22
CA ALA A 183 -27.30 -7.72 -1.58
C ALA A 183 -27.04 -6.26 -1.20
N PHE A 184 -25.88 -5.97 -0.61
CA PHE A 184 -25.45 -4.62 -0.27
C PHE A 184 -25.38 -3.72 -1.51
N MET A 185 -24.76 -4.20 -2.60
CA MET A 185 -24.71 -3.46 -3.86
C MET A 185 -26.12 -3.15 -4.40
N GLN A 186 -27.03 -4.11 -4.33
CA GLN A 186 -28.42 -3.91 -4.77
C GLN A 186 -29.16 -2.89 -3.89
N GLU A 187 -28.99 -2.95 -2.57
CA GLU A 187 -29.62 -2.04 -1.63
C GLU A 187 -29.11 -0.60 -1.78
N GLN A 188 -27.80 -0.43 -2.00
CA GLN A 188 -27.15 0.87 -2.14
C GLN A 188 -27.17 1.41 -3.58
N GLY A 189 -27.68 0.64 -4.55
CA GLY A 189 -27.71 1.02 -5.97
C GLY A 189 -26.33 1.10 -6.62
N ILE A 190 -25.36 0.30 -6.14
CA ILE A 190 -24.00 0.23 -6.69
C ILE A 190 -24.01 -0.63 -7.94
N ALA A 191 -23.57 -0.05 -9.06
CA ALA A 191 -23.74 -0.65 -10.39
C ALA A 191 -22.85 -1.88 -10.63
N ASP A 192 -21.57 -1.79 -10.25
CA ASP A 192 -20.56 -2.81 -10.53
C ASP A 192 -19.41 -2.78 -9.49
N ASN A 193 -18.43 -3.67 -9.68
CA ASN A 193 -17.28 -3.79 -8.77
C ASN A 193 -16.40 -2.53 -8.80
N HIS A 194 -16.32 -1.80 -9.91
CA HIS A 194 -15.57 -0.54 -9.96
C HIS A 194 -16.23 0.52 -9.07
N ALA A 195 -17.56 0.65 -9.13
CA ALA A 195 -18.30 1.54 -8.24
C ALA A 195 -18.20 1.11 -6.75
N LEU A 196 -18.17 -0.20 -6.47
CA LEU A 196 -17.95 -0.72 -5.12
C LEU A 196 -16.55 -0.40 -4.60
N GLN A 197 -15.53 -0.55 -5.45
CA GLN A 197 -14.15 -0.18 -5.12
C GLN A 197 -13.99 1.33 -4.93
N ALA A 198 -14.68 2.15 -5.73
CA ALA A 198 -14.70 3.59 -5.54
C ALA A 198 -15.27 3.97 -4.16
N LEU A 199 -16.34 3.30 -3.70
CA LEU A 199 -16.87 3.48 -2.34
C LEU A 199 -15.83 3.11 -1.28
N PHE A 200 -15.17 1.97 -1.42
CA PHE A 200 -14.09 1.54 -0.51
C PHE A 200 -12.95 2.57 -0.45
N ASN A 201 -12.51 3.05 -1.61
CA ASN A 201 -11.45 4.07 -1.73
C ASN A 201 -11.86 5.41 -1.10
N GLN A 202 -13.12 5.83 -1.24
CA GLN A 202 -13.62 7.05 -0.58
C GLN A 202 -13.58 6.93 0.95
N ARG A 203 -13.88 5.74 1.48
CA ARG A 203 -13.81 5.47 2.92
C ARG A 203 -12.37 5.47 3.43
N LEU A 204 -11.44 4.86 2.67
CA LEU A 204 -10.00 4.94 2.96
C LEU A 204 -9.46 6.38 2.88
N HIS A 205 -9.90 7.15 1.89
CA HIS A 205 -9.54 8.55 1.75
C HIS A 205 -9.92 9.36 3.00
N ALA A 206 -11.12 9.15 3.53
CA ALA A 206 -11.56 9.80 4.78
C ALA A 206 -10.69 9.39 5.98
N ILE A 207 -10.34 8.10 6.10
CA ILE A 207 -9.44 7.58 7.13
C ILE A 207 -8.05 8.23 7.03
N LEU A 208 -7.47 8.28 5.83
CA LEU A 208 -6.15 8.89 5.63
C LEU A 208 -6.17 10.38 5.93
N LYS A 209 -7.20 11.12 5.51
CA LYS A 209 -7.35 12.54 5.85
C LYS A 209 -7.46 12.76 7.35
N LYS A 210 -8.22 11.92 8.07
CA LYS A 210 -8.30 11.94 9.54
C LYS A 210 -6.92 11.82 10.18
N HIS A 211 -6.03 11.00 9.62
CA HIS A 211 -4.65 10.81 10.08
C HIS A 211 -3.62 11.75 9.41
N GLY A 212 -4.08 12.81 8.74
CA GLY A 212 -3.20 13.82 8.16
C GLY A 212 -2.42 13.38 6.92
N LYS A 213 -2.87 12.31 6.25
CA LYS A 213 -2.27 11.76 5.03
C LYS A 213 -3.08 12.11 3.78
N ARG A 214 -2.38 12.20 2.66
CA ARG A 214 -2.90 12.30 1.31
C ARG A 214 -2.83 10.92 0.67
N MET A 215 -3.93 10.52 0.05
CA MET A 215 -4.02 9.23 -0.60
C MET A 215 -3.33 9.26 -1.96
N ILE A 216 -2.53 8.23 -2.23
CA ILE A 216 -2.06 7.88 -3.56
C ILE A 216 -2.45 6.42 -3.84
N GLY A 217 -2.72 6.07 -5.09
CA GLY A 217 -3.02 4.69 -5.48
C GLY A 217 -2.81 4.49 -6.98
N TRP A 218 -2.85 3.23 -7.42
CA TRP A 218 -2.73 2.85 -8.82
C TRP A 218 -3.90 3.38 -9.64
N ASP A 219 -3.74 3.49 -10.97
CA ASP A 219 -4.72 4.18 -11.81
C ASP A 219 -6.13 3.56 -11.86
N GLU A 220 -6.29 2.32 -11.40
CA GLU A 220 -7.58 1.69 -11.09
C GLU A 220 -8.41 2.50 -10.08
N ILE A 221 -7.77 3.13 -9.08
CA ILE A 221 -8.51 3.96 -8.11
C ILE A 221 -9.10 5.20 -8.77
N GLY A 222 -8.62 5.55 -9.97
CA GLY A 222 -8.99 6.74 -10.71
C GLY A 222 -10.20 6.58 -11.64
N GLU A 223 -10.84 5.41 -11.65
CA GLU A 223 -12.01 5.13 -12.49
C GLU A 223 -13.28 5.76 -11.87
N GLY A 224 -13.47 7.08 -12.05
CA GLY A 224 -14.65 7.81 -11.56
C GLY A 224 -14.38 9.30 -11.27
N GLU A 225 -15.33 9.97 -10.59
CA GLU A 225 -15.09 11.30 -10.02
C GLU A 225 -14.18 11.17 -8.78
N LEU A 226 -13.04 11.86 -8.80
CA LEU A 226 -12.05 11.81 -7.73
C LEU A 226 -11.93 13.17 -7.05
N PRO A 227 -11.85 13.22 -5.72
CA PRO A 227 -11.37 14.39 -5.01
C PRO A 227 -10.01 14.89 -5.53
N ASP A 228 -9.85 16.21 -5.67
CA ASP A 228 -8.64 16.86 -6.17
C ASP A 228 -7.37 16.59 -5.33
N ASP A 229 -7.52 16.06 -4.10
CA ASP A 229 -6.43 15.75 -3.19
C ASP A 229 -5.98 14.27 -3.20
N ILE A 230 -6.51 13.46 -4.13
CA ILE A 230 -6.02 12.11 -4.43
C ILE A 230 -5.00 12.17 -5.56
N THR A 231 -3.86 11.49 -5.40
CA THR A 231 -2.86 11.33 -6.46
C THR A 231 -2.98 9.97 -7.12
N ILE A 232 -2.87 9.94 -8.45
CA ILE A 232 -2.92 8.72 -9.25
C ILE A 232 -1.51 8.33 -9.72
N GLN A 233 -1.13 7.08 -9.49
CA GLN A 233 0.08 6.46 -10.03
C GLN A 233 -0.29 5.64 -11.27
N SER A 234 -0.10 6.22 -12.46
CA SER A 234 -0.39 5.57 -13.74
C SER A 234 0.65 4.51 -14.09
N TRP A 235 0.18 3.30 -14.40
CA TRP A 235 1.03 2.15 -14.71
C TRP A 235 0.53 1.36 -15.92
N ARG A 236 -0.79 1.34 -16.19
CA ARG A 236 -1.37 0.57 -17.31
C ARG A 236 -1.11 1.18 -18.69
N GLY A 237 -0.51 2.37 -18.75
CA GLY A 237 -0.11 3.03 -20.01
C GLY A 237 -1.27 3.47 -20.91
N LYS A 238 -2.43 3.74 -20.31
CA LYS A 238 -3.64 4.21 -21.00
C LYS A 238 -3.80 5.73 -20.91
#